data_AF-A0A317K126-F1
#
_entry.id   AF-A0A317K126-F1
#
_cell.length_a   1.000
_cell.length_b   1.000
_cell.length_c   1.000
_cell.angle_alpha   90.00
_cell.angle_beta   90.00
_cell.angle_gamma   90.00
#
_symmetry.space_group_name_H-M   'P 1'
#
loop_
_entity.id
_entity.type
_entity.pdbx_description
1 polymer ?
#
loop_
_entity_poly.entity_id
_entity_poly.type
_entity_poly.pdbx_seq_one_letter_code
_entity_poly.pdbx_strand_id
1 'polypeptide(L)' 'MSLAPLNYAERRSKFLLLAASERQRITAGLPVQRGEADEPTATAGTLTSGHGYARNGIGVDRSVYVAW' A
#
# COMPACT_ATOMS: atom_id res chain seq x y z
N MET A 1 24.39 2.10 -5.81
CA MET A 1 23.37 2.84 -5.04
C MET A 1 22.01 2.43 -5.59
N SER A 2 21.31 1.51 -4.93
CA SER A 2 20.02 0.98 -5.41
C SER A 2 18.92 1.95 -5.00
N LEU A 3 18.29 2.61 -5.97
CA LEU A 3 17.08 3.39 -5.72
C LEU A 3 15.94 2.40 -5.47
N ALA A 4 15.71 2.06 -4.20
CA ALA A 4 14.46 1.42 -3.84
C ALA A 4 13.32 2.36 -4.28
N PRO A 5 12.34 1.89 -5.06
CA PRO A 5 11.21 2.74 -5.42
C PRO A 5 10.49 3.20 -4.14
N LEU A 6 10.24 4.50 -4.02
CA LEU A 6 9.41 5.12 -2.98
C LEU A 6 7.97 4.61 -3.14
N ASN A 7 7.71 3.42 -2.62
CA ASN A 7 6.39 2.81 -2.59
C ASN A 7 5.86 2.89 -1.16
N TYR A 8 4.74 3.59 -0.97
CA TYR A 8 4.03 3.69 0.31
C TYR A 8 2.90 2.66 0.35
N ALA A 9 2.69 2.03 1.51
CA ALA A 9 1.65 1.03 1.68
C ALA A 9 1.04 1.10 3.07
N GLU A 10 -0.27 1.27 3.14
CA GLU A 10 -1.02 1.23 4.39
C GLU A 10 -1.49 -0.19 4.72
N ARG A 11 -1.45 -0.53 6.01
CA ARG A 11 -1.97 -1.80 6.50
C ARG A 11 -3.47 -1.68 6.77
N ARG A 12 -4.26 -2.60 6.20
CA ARG A 12 -5.70 -2.69 6.48
C ARG A 12 -5.97 -3.00 7.96
N SER A 13 -7.07 -2.47 8.51
CA SER A 13 -7.46 -2.68 9.91
C SER A 13 -7.53 -4.16 10.30
N LYS A 14 -7.98 -5.05 9.40
CA LYS A 14 -7.99 -6.50 9.64
C LYS A 14 -6.60 -7.07 9.94
N PHE A 15 -5.56 -6.57 9.29
CA PHE A 15 -4.17 -6.97 9.59
C PHE A 15 -3.73 -6.43 10.95
N LEU A 16 -4.10 -5.20 11.28
CA LEU A 16 -3.76 -4.57 12.56
C LEU A 16 -4.42 -5.28 13.75
N LEU A 17 -5.59 -5.89 13.54
CA LEU A 17 -6.31 -6.67 14.55
C LEU A 17 -5.75 -8.08 14.81
N LEU A 18 -4.82 -8.57 13.97
CA LEU A 18 -4.18 -9.87 14.20
C LEU A 18 -3.30 -9.86 15.45
N ALA A 19 -3.02 -11.04 16.01
CA ALA A 19 -2.04 -11.14 17.09
C ALA A 19 -0.64 -10.72 16.60
N ALA A 20 0.21 -10.21 17.50
CA ALA A 20 1.55 -9.76 17.14
C ALA A 20 2.39 -10.85 16.46
N SER A 21 2.27 -12.09 16.95
CA SER A 21 2.95 -13.27 16.39
C SER A 21 2.48 -13.61 14.98
N GLU A 22 1.20 -13.41 14.67
CA GLU A 22 0.65 -13.62 13.32
C GLU A 22 1.12 -12.55 12.36
N ARG A 23 1.10 -11.28 12.78
CA ARG A 23 1.66 -10.17 12.00
C ARG A 23 3.13 -10.41 11.68
N GLN A 24 3.91 -10.87 12.66
CA GLN A 24 5.32 -11.21 12.48
C GLN A 24 5.50 -12.35 11.47
N ARG A 25 4.71 -13.42 11.58
CA ARG A 25 4.76 -14.56 10.64
C ARG A 25 4.47 -14.14 9.20
N ILE A 26 3.42 -13.34 8.99
CA ILE A 26 3.05 -12.82 7.67
C ILE A 26 4.17 -11.94 7.12
N THR A 27 4.68 -11.03 7.94
CA THR A 27 5.69 -10.03 7.52
C THR A 27 7.03 -10.70 7.22
N ALA A 28 7.43 -11.71 7.99
CA ALA A 28 8.67 -12.48 7.76
C ALA A 28 8.66 -13.25 6.43
N GLY A 29 7.49 -13.58 5.89
CA GLY A 29 7.34 -14.24 4.58
C GLY A 29 7.37 -13.28 3.39
N LEU A 30 7.47 -11.97 3.60
CA LEU A 30 7.46 -10.99 2.51
C LEU A 30 8.86 -10.86 1.87
N PRO A 31 8.93 -10.73 0.53
CA PRO A 31 10.20 -10.57 -0.19
C PRO A 31 10.92 -9.25 0.12
N VAL A 32 10.18 -8.27 0.66
CA VAL A 32 10.71 -6.96 1.05
C VAL A 32 10.13 -6.57 2.39
N GLN A 33 11.00 -6.15 3.31
CA GLN A 33 10.64 -5.56 4.58
C GLN A 33 10.47 -4.05 4.41
N ARG A 34 9.32 -3.52 4.84
CA ARG A 34 9.02 -2.08 4.77
C ARG A 34 9.26 -1.46 6.16
N GLY A 35 9.92 -0.31 6.18
CA GLY A 35 10.06 0.52 7.36
C GLY A 35 8.85 1.43 7.57
N GLU A 36 8.72 1.96 8.78
CA GLU A 36 7.77 3.03 9.10
C GLU A 36 8.25 4.33 8.44
N ALA A 37 7.32 5.13 7.90
CA ALA A 37 7.59 6.42 7.29
C ALA A 37 6.31 7.27 7.29
N ASP A 38 6.48 8.59 7.25
CA ASP A 38 5.36 9.52 7.09
C ASP A 38 4.70 9.36 5.72
N GLU A 39 3.37 9.54 5.66
CA GLU A 39 2.62 9.43 4.42
C GLU A 39 3.02 10.54 3.43
N PRO A 40 3.36 10.20 2.18
CA PRO A 40 3.61 11.19 1.14
C PRO A 40 2.35 12.00 0.84
N THR A 41 2.46 13.33 0.88
CA THR A 41 1.35 14.22 0.57
C THR A 41 1.37 14.66 -0.90
N ALA A 42 0.21 14.65 -1.55
CA ALA A 42 0.02 15.21 -2.87
C ALA A 42 -0.12 16.75 -2.79
N THR A 43 0.74 17.51 -3.46
CA THR A 43 0.79 18.98 -3.29
C THR A 43 -0.12 19.74 -4.26
N ALA A 44 -0.12 19.37 -5.55
CA ALA A 44 -0.93 20.02 -6.58
C ALA A 44 -1.14 19.07 -7.76
N GLY A 45 -2.39 18.70 -8.03
CA GLY A 45 -2.72 17.82 -9.14
C GLY A 45 -4.16 17.32 -9.10
N THR A 46 -4.49 16.41 -10.02
CA THR A 46 -5.80 15.77 -10.11
C THR A 46 -5.68 14.27 -9.85
N LEU A 47 -6.60 13.72 -9.07
CA LEU A 47 -6.75 12.28 -8.86
C LEU A 47 -7.93 11.76 -9.70
N THR A 48 -7.65 10.82 -10.60
CA THR A 48 -8.69 10.14 -11.39
C THR A 48 -8.83 8.70 -10.91
N SER A 49 -10.03 8.34 -10.48
CA SER A 49 -10.43 6.97 -10.14
C SER A 49 -11.36 6.42 -11.23
N GLY A 50 -11.28 5.13 -11.54
CA GLY A 50 -12.19 4.53 -12.54
C GLY A 50 -11.74 3.20 -13.16
N HIS A 51 -10.53 2.75 -12.86
CA HIS A 51 -10.06 1.42 -13.26
C HIS A 51 -9.84 0.56 -12.02
N GLY A 52 -10.04 -0.76 -12.14
CA GLY A 52 -9.85 -1.67 -11.02
C GLY A 52 -9.73 -3.12 -11.47
N TYR A 53 -9.27 -3.95 -10.56
CA TYR A 53 -9.19 -5.41 -10.74
C TYR A 53 -10.09 -6.07 -9.71
N ALA A 54 -10.85 -7.08 -10.11
CA ALA A 54 -11.70 -7.84 -9.20
C ALA A 54 -11.53 -9.35 -9.39
N ARG A 55 -11.49 -10.08 -8.27
CA ARG A 55 -11.50 -11.55 -8.26
C ARG A 55 -12.13 -12.06 -6.97
N ASN A 56 -12.96 -13.10 -7.08
CA ASN A 56 -13.58 -13.79 -5.93
C ASN A 56 -14.31 -12.84 -4.95
N GLY A 57 -15.04 -11.86 -5.47
CA GLY A 57 -15.80 -10.90 -4.65
C GLY A 57 -14.95 -9.82 -3.95
N ILE A 58 -13.65 -9.73 -4.28
CA ILE A 58 -12.74 -8.70 -3.76
C ILE A 58 -12.23 -7.85 -4.91
N GLY A 59 -12.37 -6.53 -4.78
CA GLY A 59 -11.90 -5.53 -5.73
C GLY A 59 -10.67 -4.76 -5.22
N VAL A 60 -9.86 -4.29 -6.16
CA VAL A 60 -8.81 -3.30 -5.96
C VAL A 60 -9.05 -2.16 -6.94
N ASP A 61 -9.31 -0.97 -6.41
CA ASP A 61 -9.42 0.24 -7.21
C ASP A 61 -8.03 0.80 -7.51
N ARG A 62 -7.85 1.26 -8.75
CA ARG A 62 -6.65 1.97 -9.20
C ARG A 62 -7.02 3.42 -9.46
N SER A 63 -6.44 4.29 -8.65
CA SER A 63 -6.46 5.74 -8.88
C SER A 63 -5.13 6.19 -9.47
N VAL A 64 -5.18 7.17 -10.37
CA VAL A 64 -3.99 7.79 -10.99
C VAL A 64 -3.96 9.26 -10.60
N TYR A 65 -2.86 9.68 -9.98
CA TYR A 65 -2.61 11.08 -9.68
C TYR A 65 -1.75 11.70 -10.78
N VAL A 66 -2.14 12.88 -11.27
CA VAL A 66 -1.41 13.67 -12.26
C VAL A 66 -1.09 15.02 -11.64
N ALA A 67 0.21 15.30 -11.43
CA ALA A 67 0.68 16.58 -10.95
C ALA A 67 0.60 17.65 -12.05
N TRP A 68 0.52 18.92 -11.65
CA TRP A 68 0.64 20.08 -12.53
C TRP A 68 1.58 21.14 -11.93
#